data_AF-A0A8B7G7V9-F1
#
_entry.id   AF-A0A8B7G7V9-F1
#
_cell.length_a   1.000
_cell.length_b   1.000
_cell.length_c   1.000
_cell.angle_alpha   90.00
_cell.angle_beta   90.00
_cell.angle_gamma   90.00
#
_symmetry.space_group_name_H-M   'P 1'
#
loop_
_entity.id
_entity.type
_entity.pdbx_description
1 polymer ?
#
loop_
_entity_poly.entity_id
_entity_poly.type
_entity_poly.pdbx_seq_one_letter_code
_entity_poly.pdbx_strand_id
1 'polypeptide(L)'
;MEAELKGSFIELRKALFHLNVKDASLLFTAQALLHWHHTHQFCSRSGQPTRKNMAGSKRVCPSNNIIYYPQVAPVVITLVSDGTRCLLVRQSSFPKGMYSALAGFCDIGESLEETVRREVAEEVGLEVESLQYSASQHWPFPNSSLMIACHATVKPGQTEIQVNLRELEAAAWFSHDEVATALRRKGPNIQQQNETFPFWLPPKLAIAHQLIKEWVEKQTHSSLPA
;
A
#
# COMPACT_ATOMS: atom_id res chain seq x y z
N MET A 1 31.57 -3.92 -10.52
CA MET A 1 30.59 -3.67 -9.43
C MET A 1 29.96 -4.96 -8.89
N GLU A 2 29.09 -5.69 -9.60
CA GLU A 2 28.46 -6.93 -9.05
C GLU A 2 29.48 -8.00 -8.64
N ALA A 3 30.44 -8.29 -9.53
CA ALA A 3 31.52 -9.24 -9.27
C ALA A 3 32.45 -8.79 -8.13
N GLU A 4 32.65 -7.48 -7.96
CA GLU A 4 33.50 -6.90 -6.91
C GLU A 4 32.81 -6.93 -5.54
N LEU A 5 31.50 -6.67 -5.51
CA LEU A 5 30.68 -6.69 -4.30
C LEU A 5 30.14 -8.09 -3.96
N LYS A 6 30.40 -9.10 -4.80
CA LYS A 6 29.83 -10.45 -4.71
C LYS A 6 28.30 -10.42 -4.54
N GLY A 7 27.64 -9.55 -5.29
CA GLY A 7 26.19 -9.30 -5.21
C GLY A 7 25.50 -9.30 -6.57
N SER A 8 24.18 -9.09 -6.57
CA SER A 8 23.38 -8.91 -7.78
C SER A 8 22.46 -7.72 -7.65
N PHE A 9 22.17 -7.05 -8.77
CA PHE A 9 21.15 -6.03 -8.84
C PHE A 9 19.76 -6.67 -8.83
N ILE A 10 18.91 -6.17 -7.92
CA ILE A 10 17.52 -6.58 -7.81
C ILE A 10 16.63 -5.35 -7.80
N GLU A 11 15.43 -5.49 -8.36
CA GLU A 11 14.39 -4.47 -8.25
C GLU A 11 14.09 -4.15 -6.78
N LEU A 12 14.08 -2.87 -6.42
CA LEU A 12 13.96 -2.46 -5.02
C LEU A 12 12.65 -2.97 -4.37
N ARG A 13 11.56 -3.06 -5.14
CA ARG A 13 10.30 -3.65 -4.66
C ARG A 13 10.46 -5.14 -4.28
N LYS A 14 11.29 -5.90 -5.00
CA LYS A 14 11.62 -7.29 -4.66
C LYS A 14 12.60 -7.36 -3.48
N ALA A 15 13.49 -6.38 -3.33
CA ALA A 15 14.40 -6.30 -2.20
C ALA A 15 13.67 -6.24 -0.84
N LEU A 16 12.42 -5.75 -0.80
CA LEU A 16 11.61 -5.67 0.43
C LEU A 16 11.36 -7.01 1.12
N PHE A 17 11.52 -8.13 0.43
CA PHE A 17 11.44 -9.45 1.05
C PHE A 17 12.70 -9.81 1.87
N HIS A 18 13.79 -9.08 1.68
CA HIS A 18 15.11 -9.36 2.27
C HIS A 18 15.60 -8.25 3.21
N LEU A 19 15.02 -7.05 3.12
CA LEU A 19 15.44 -5.89 3.91
C LEU A 19 14.88 -5.93 5.34
N ASN A 20 15.65 -5.37 6.27
CA ASN A 20 15.13 -5.00 7.58
C ASN A 20 14.50 -3.59 7.54
N VAL A 21 13.80 -3.21 8.62
CA VAL A 21 13.08 -1.93 8.70
C VAL A 21 14.00 -0.71 8.56
N LYS A 22 15.21 -0.76 9.13
CA LYS A 22 16.15 0.37 9.11
C LYS A 22 16.65 0.63 7.69
N ASP A 23 17.08 -0.42 7.01
CA ASP A 23 17.60 -0.33 5.64
C ASP A 23 16.48 0.03 4.65
N ALA A 24 15.27 -0.50 4.83
CA ALA A 24 14.12 -0.16 4.00
C ALA A 24 13.79 1.33 4.04
N SER A 25 13.80 1.95 5.23
CA SER A 25 13.50 3.39 5.39
C SER A 25 14.51 4.28 4.65
N LEU A 26 15.80 3.95 4.74
CA LEU A 26 16.86 4.68 4.02
C LEU A 26 16.70 4.52 2.51
N LEU A 27 16.44 3.29 2.04
CA LEU A 27 16.25 3.00 0.62
C LEU A 27 14.97 3.65 0.07
N PHE A 28 13.91 3.75 0.86
CA PHE A 28 12.67 4.45 0.48
C PHE A 28 12.91 5.94 0.26
N THR A 29 13.64 6.56 1.18
CA THR A 29 14.03 7.96 1.07
C THR A 29 14.88 8.20 -0.17
N ALA A 30 15.89 7.35 -0.40
CA ALA A 30 16.76 7.44 -1.56
C ALA A 30 15.99 7.27 -2.87
N GLN A 31 15.14 6.23 -2.97
CA GLN A 31 14.31 5.97 -4.15
C GLN A 31 13.42 7.16 -4.48
N ALA A 32 12.70 7.71 -3.49
CA ALA A 32 11.78 8.82 -3.73
C ALA A 32 12.52 10.11 -4.15
N LEU A 33 13.63 10.45 -3.49
CA LEU A 33 14.41 11.65 -3.84
C LEU A 33 15.08 11.53 -5.21
N LEU A 34 15.69 10.38 -5.51
CA LEU A 34 16.33 10.14 -6.81
C LEU A 34 15.31 10.16 -7.94
N HIS A 35 14.17 9.50 -7.75
CA HIS A 35 13.08 9.50 -8.72
C HIS A 35 12.52 10.91 -8.92
N TRP A 36 12.22 11.66 -7.86
CA TRP A 36 11.74 13.04 -7.96
C TRP A 36 12.72 13.94 -8.71
N HIS A 37 14.02 13.86 -8.40
CA HIS A 37 15.03 14.62 -9.11
C HIS A 37 15.18 14.25 -10.58
N HIS A 38 14.92 12.98 -10.93
CA HIS A 38 14.92 12.51 -12.30
C HIS A 38 13.72 13.08 -13.08
N THR A 39 12.54 13.14 -12.48
CA THR A 39 11.31 13.59 -13.15
C THR A 39 11.08 15.10 -13.11
N HIS A 40 11.73 15.85 -12.22
CA HIS A 40 11.52 17.29 -12.02
C HIS A 40 12.71 18.16 -12.48
N GLN A 41 13.28 17.84 -13.65
CA GLN A 41 14.47 18.53 -14.16
C GLN A 41 14.20 19.94 -14.69
N PHE A 42 12.97 20.23 -15.10
CA PHE A 42 12.58 21.49 -15.75
C PHE A 42 11.44 22.18 -14.99
N CYS A 43 11.40 23.51 -15.09
CA CYS A 43 10.38 24.33 -14.46
C CYS A 43 9.07 24.24 -15.25
N SER A 44 8.01 23.77 -14.59
CA SER A 44 6.66 23.67 -15.19
C SER A 44 6.10 24.99 -15.73
N ARG A 45 6.56 26.15 -15.23
CA ARG A 45 6.11 27.47 -15.71
C ARG A 45 6.92 28.00 -16.89
N SER A 46 8.22 27.75 -16.95
CA SER A 46 9.13 28.41 -17.92
C SER A 46 9.85 27.48 -18.88
N GLY A 47 9.78 26.16 -18.66
CA GLY A 47 10.55 25.17 -19.42
C GLY A 47 12.06 25.16 -19.15
N GLN A 48 12.59 26.06 -18.32
CA GLN A 48 14.03 26.16 -18.05
C GLN A 48 14.51 25.10 -17.03
N PRO A 49 15.76 24.63 -17.11
CA PRO A 49 16.32 23.69 -16.14
C PRO A 49 16.30 24.24 -14.70
N THR A 50 15.86 23.40 -13.75
CA THR A 50 15.90 23.73 -12.33
C THR A 50 17.19 23.23 -11.68
N ARG A 51 17.66 23.91 -10.63
CA ARG A 51 18.88 23.55 -9.89
C ARG A 51 18.54 22.96 -8.52
N LYS A 52 19.17 21.84 -8.17
CA LYS A 52 19.07 21.21 -6.84
C LYS A 52 19.81 22.05 -5.80
N ASN A 53 19.33 22.10 -4.56
CA ASN A 53 20.17 22.58 -3.45
C ASN A 53 21.18 21.51 -3.01
N MET A 54 22.16 21.91 -2.19
CA MET A 54 23.20 21.00 -1.68
C MET A 54 22.62 19.77 -0.95
N ALA A 55 21.52 19.94 -0.22
CA ALA A 55 20.89 18.86 0.53
C ALA A 55 19.91 18.00 -0.31
N GLY A 56 19.66 18.34 -1.58
CA GLY A 56 18.69 17.64 -2.44
C GLY A 56 17.21 17.82 -2.06
N SER A 57 16.88 18.52 -0.98
CA SER A 57 15.52 18.69 -0.47
C SER A 57 14.64 19.64 -1.31
N LYS A 58 15.20 20.40 -2.25
CA LYS A 58 14.44 21.28 -3.15
C LYS A 58 15.13 21.50 -4.48
N ARG A 59 14.35 21.99 -5.46
CA ARG A 59 14.83 22.49 -6.74
C ARG A 59 14.35 23.91 -6.94
N VAL A 60 15.21 24.78 -7.48
CA VAL A 60 14.90 26.19 -7.71
C VAL A 60 15.08 26.49 -9.20
N CYS A 61 14.10 27.16 -9.80
CA CYS A 61 14.21 27.67 -11.15
C CYS A 61 14.95 29.03 -11.15
N PRO A 62 16.12 29.15 -11.80
CA PRO A 62 16.88 30.41 -11.79
C PRO A 62 16.20 31.58 -12.53
N SER A 63 15.29 31.30 -13.48
CA SER A 63 14.65 32.33 -14.31
C SER A 63 13.48 33.03 -13.62
N ASN A 64 12.83 32.38 -12.66
CA ASN A 64 11.61 32.90 -12.02
C ASN A 64 11.56 32.65 -10.50
N ASN A 65 12.62 32.09 -9.91
CA ASN A 65 12.76 31.81 -8.48
C ASN A 65 11.71 30.86 -7.87
N ILE A 66 10.93 30.14 -8.68
CA ILE A 66 9.99 29.13 -8.17
C ILE A 66 10.76 28.01 -7.49
N ILE A 67 10.31 27.65 -6.29
CA ILE A 67 10.84 26.54 -5.50
C ILE A 67 9.89 25.35 -5.64
N TYR A 68 10.47 24.20 -6.00
CA TYR A 68 9.80 22.92 -6.07
C TYR A 68 10.30 22.03 -4.94
N TYR A 69 9.36 21.39 -4.25
CA TYR A 69 9.62 20.39 -3.22
C TYR A 69 9.24 18.99 -3.72
N PRO A 70 9.83 17.92 -3.17
CA PRO A 70 9.37 16.56 -3.41
C PRO A 70 7.88 16.42 -3.16
N GLN A 71 7.15 15.87 -4.13
CA GLN A 71 5.71 15.64 -4.02
C GLN A 71 5.44 14.26 -3.42
N VAL A 72 4.43 14.19 -2.57
CA VAL A 72 3.94 12.94 -1.97
C VAL A 72 2.43 12.91 -2.13
N ALA A 73 1.91 11.92 -2.86
CA ALA A 73 0.49 11.77 -3.07
C ALA A 73 -0.17 11.04 -1.88
N PRO A 74 -1.25 11.58 -1.27
CA PRO A 74 -1.99 10.87 -0.24
C PRO A 74 -2.76 9.68 -0.84
N VAL A 75 -2.65 8.52 -0.21
CA VAL A 75 -3.32 7.28 -0.61
C VAL A 75 -3.90 6.64 0.64
N VAL A 76 -5.20 6.38 0.65
CA VAL A 76 -5.81 5.58 1.72
C VAL A 76 -5.60 4.10 1.42
N ILE A 77 -5.33 3.31 2.45
CA ILE A 77 -5.33 1.85 2.37
C ILE A 77 -6.20 1.30 3.48
N THR A 78 -7.24 0.57 3.11
CA THR A 78 -8.35 0.23 4.00
C THR A 78 -8.56 -1.27 4.04
N LEU A 79 -8.53 -1.82 5.25
CA LEU A 79 -8.98 -3.18 5.51
C LEU A 79 -10.44 -3.13 5.95
N VAL A 80 -11.33 -3.63 5.09
CA VAL A 80 -12.77 -3.65 5.33
C VAL A 80 -13.16 -4.96 6.03
N SER A 81 -14.02 -4.90 7.03
CA SER A 81 -14.46 -6.05 7.84
C SER A 81 -15.98 -6.07 8.01
N ASP A 82 -16.59 -7.25 7.93
CA ASP A 82 -18.00 -7.46 8.29
C ASP A 82 -18.20 -7.84 9.77
N GLY A 83 -17.08 -7.88 10.51
CA GLY A 83 -17.01 -8.27 11.92
C GLY A 83 -16.43 -9.66 12.12
N THR A 84 -16.65 -10.59 11.17
CA THR A 84 -16.17 -11.98 11.24
C THR A 84 -15.12 -12.31 10.17
N ARG A 85 -15.19 -11.61 9.03
CA ARG A 85 -14.33 -11.76 7.87
C ARG A 85 -13.74 -10.40 7.49
N CYS A 86 -12.62 -10.40 6.81
CA CYS A 86 -12.09 -9.21 6.15
C CYS A 86 -12.11 -9.36 4.64
N LEU A 87 -12.29 -8.24 3.95
CA LEU A 87 -12.26 -8.16 2.50
C LEU A 87 -10.82 -7.96 2.06
N LEU A 88 -10.35 -8.83 1.18
CA LEU A 88 -9.08 -8.63 0.49
C LEU A 88 -9.31 -8.58 -1.01
N VAL A 89 -8.54 -7.73 -1.68
CA VAL A 89 -8.62 -7.46 -3.11
C VAL A 89 -7.32 -7.79 -3.80
N ARG A 90 -7.40 -7.97 -5.11
CA ARG A 90 -6.26 -8.23 -6.00
C ARG A 90 -6.41 -7.38 -7.25
N GLN A 91 -5.34 -6.65 -7.59
CA GLN A 91 -5.20 -5.99 -8.89
C GLN A 91 -4.42 -6.89 -9.87
N SER A 92 -4.65 -6.70 -11.16
CA SER A 92 -3.96 -7.46 -12.23
C SER A 92 -2.44 -7.31 -12.21
N SER A 93 -1.95 -6.19 -11.68
CA SER A 93 -0.52 -5.88 -11.53
C SER A 93 0.15 -6.64 -10.37
N PHE A 94 -0.61 -7.23 -9.47
CA PHE A 94 -0.07 -7.94 -8.31
C PHE A 94 0.51 -9.30 -8.72
N PRO A 95 1.59 -9.78 -8.09
CA PRO A 95 2.08 -11.12 -8.37
C PRO A 95 1.02 -12.17 -8.02
N LYS A 96 0.92 -13.23 -8.84
CA LYS A 96 -0.16 -14.22 -8.77
C LYS A 96 -0.40 -14.73 -7.34
N GLY A 97 -1.66 -14.81 -6.95
CA GLY A 97 -2.08 -15.26 -5.62
C GLY A 97 -1.90 -14.23 -4.49
N MET A 98 -1.33 -13.05 -4.74
CA MET A 98 -1.25 -12.01 -3.72
C MET A 98 -2.58 -11.27 -3.62
N TYR A 99 -3.10 -11.19 -2.39
CA TYR A 99 -4.27 -10.38 -2.02
C TYR A 99 -3.86 -9.36 -0.95
N SER A 100 -4.48 -8.18 -0.95
CA SER A 100 -4.14 -7.05 -0.07
C SER A 100 -5.40 -6.31 0.38
N ALA A 101 -5.23 -5.39 1.34
CA ALA A 101 -6.21 -4.35 1.62
C ALA A 101 -6.45 -3.45 0.38
N LEU A 102 -7.64 -2.87 0.30
CA LEU A 102 -8.09 -1.96 -0.76
C LEU A 102 -7.36 -0.62 -0.64
N ALA A 103 -6.91 -0.03 -1.74
CA ALA A 103 -6.15 1.22 -1.68
C ALA A 103 -6.42 2.14 -2.87
N GLY A 104 -6.56 3.43 -2.58
CA GLY A 104 -6.93 4.44 -3.57
C GLY A 104 -6.41 5.83 -3.25
N PHE A 105 -6.28 6.66 -4.28
CA PHE A 105 -5.76 8.02 -4.14
C PHE A 105 -6.84 8.95 -3.61
N CYS A 106 -6.45 9.90 -2.75
CA CYS A 106 -7.36 10.97 -2.38
C CYS A 106 -7.51 11.96 -3.54
N ASP A 107 -8.76 12.31 -3.85
CA ASP A 107 -9.04 13.34 -4.84
C ASP A 107 -8.93 14.75 -4.23
N ILE A 108 -8.77 15.74 -5.10
CA ILE A 108 -8.69 17.13 -4.70
C ILE A 108 -10.00 17.55 -4.04
N GLY A 109 -9.93 17.97 -2.78
CA GLY A 109 -11.08 18.43 -2.01
C GLY A 109 -11.70 17.35 -1.12
N GLU A 110 -11.23 16.11 -1.19
CA GLU A 110 -11.69 15.05 -0.28
C GLU A 110 -10.93 15.05 1.04
N SER A 111 -11.68 14.76 2.12
CA SER A 111 -11.13 14.20 3.34
C SER A 111 -10.73 12.73 3.15
N LEU A 112 -9.90 12.21 4.05
CA LEU A 112 -9.50 10.80 4.03
C LEU A 112 -10.70 9.89 4.20
N GLU A 113 -11.64 10.30 5.04
CA GLU A 113 -12.90 9.60 5.31
C GLU A 113 -13.80 9.53 4.08
N GLU A 114 -13.83 10.57 3.25
CA GLU A 114 -14.56 10.59 1.98
C GLU A 114 -13.88 9.66 0.96
N THR A 115 -12.55 9.75 0.82
CA THR A 115 -11.80 8.87 -0.07
C THR A 115 -12.02 7.39 0.29
N VAL A 116 -11.98 7.01 1.58
CA VAL A 116 -12.24 5.61 1.97
C VAL A 116 -13.65 5.17 1.58
N ARG A 117 -14.67 6.01 1.79
CA ARG A 117 -16.04 5.67 1.40
C ARG A 117 -16.19 5.53 -0.11
N ARG A 118 -15.62 6.46 -0.87
CA ARG A 118 -15.66 6.45 -2.33
C ARG A 118 -14.97 5.20 -2.88
N GLU A 119 -13.72 4.95 -2.50
CA GLU A 119 -12.92 3.83 -3.01
C GLU A 119 -13.56 2.47 -2.67
N VAL A 120 -14.10 2.30 -1.46
CA VAL A 120 -14.82 1.07 -1.07
C VAL A 120 -16.13 0.91 -1.86
N ALA A 121 -16.85 1.99 -2.13
CA ALA A 121 -18.06 1.94 -2.94
C ALA A 121 -17.74 1.67 -4.43
N GLU A 122 -16.71 2.31 -4.99
CA GLU A 122 -16.33 2.20 -6.40
C GLU A 122 -15.74 0.83 -6.75
N GLU A 123 -14.83 0.31 -5.93
CA GLU A 123 -14.12 -0.94 -6.27
C GLU A 123 -14.93 -2.20 -5.94
N VAL A 124 -15.72 -2.17 -4.87
CA VAL A 124 -16.39 -3.37 -4.31
C VAL A 124 -17.86 -3.19 -3.95
N GLY A 125 -18.44 -2.01 -4.17
CA GLY A 125 -19.88 -1.77 -4.02
C GLY A 125 -20.40 -1.74 -2.58
N LEU A 126 -19.52 -1.56 -1.59
CA LEU A 126 -19.91 -1.60 -0.17
C LEU A 126 -20.04 -0.20 0.45
N GLU A 127 -20.91 -0.06 1.45
CA GLU A 127 -21.07 1.17 2.24
C GLU A 127 -20.34 1.04 3.58
N VAL A 128 -19.39 1.95 3.83
CA VAL A 128 -18.62 1.98 5.09
C VAL A 128 -19.47 2.56 6.23
N GLU A 129 -19.61 1.78 7.30
CA GLU A 129 -20.32 2.16 8.52
C GLU A 129 -19.42 2.94 9.49
N SER A 130 -18.23 2.41 9.76
CA SER A 130 -17.28 3.04 10.68
C SER A 130 -15.86 2.97 10.13
N LEU A 131 -15.03 3.92 10.54
CA LEU A 131 -13.65 4.07 10.12
C LEU A 131 -12.75 4.35 11.32
N GLN A 132 -11.60 3.71 11.38
CA GLN A 132 -10.58 3.94 12.39
C GLN A 132 -9.19 4.03 11.72
N TYR A 133 -8.50 5.15 11.94
CA TYR A 133 -7.08 5.27 11.57
C TYR A 133 -6.21 4.28 12.36
N SER A 134 -5.24 3.66 11.68
CA SER A 134 -4.25 2.77 12.28
C SER A 134 -2.85 3.39 12.26
N ALA A 135 -2.32 3.65 11.05
CA ALA A 135 -0.93 4.02 10.86
C ALA A 135 -0.72 4.76 9.53
N SER A 136 0.50 5.22 9.29
CA SER A 136 0.90 5.72 7.98
C SER A 136 2.28 5.22 7.59
N GLN A 137 2.53 5.13 6.29
CA GLN A 137 3.78 4.68 5.72
C GLN A 137 4.09 5.46 4.45
N HIS A 138 5.29 6.02 4.36
CA HIS A 138 5.80 6.50 3.07
C HIS A 138 6.07 5.30 2.16
N TRP A 139 5.56 5.38 0.93
CA TRP A 139 5.68 4.32 -0.07
C TRP A 139 6.25 4.89 -1.37
N PRO A 140 7.48 4.52 -1.76
CA PRO A 140 8.20 5.18 -2.85
C PRO A 140 7.95 4.53 -4.23
N PHE A 141 6.87 3.77 -4.43
CA PHE A 141 6.63 3.02 -5.67
C PHE A 141 5.21 3.17 -6.24
N PRO A 142 5.07 3.33 -7.58
CA PRO A 142 6.10 3.77 -8.52
C PRO A 142 6.45 5.26 -8.30
N ASN A 143 5.46 6.03 -7.87
CA ASN A 143 5.60 7.41 -7.42
C ASN A 143 5.68 7.45 -5.89
N SER A 144 6.09 8.60 -5.35
CA SER A 144 6.15 8.83 -3.91
C SER A 144 4.74 9.08 -3.37
N SER A 145 4.27 8.21 -2.47
CA SER A 145 2.96 8.31 -1.82
C SER A 145 3.08 8.23 -0.31
N LEU A 146 2.09 8.80 0.39
CA LEU A 146 1.87 8.60 1.82
C LEU A 146 0.66 7.69 1.96
N MET A 147 0.92 6.44 2.30
CA MET A 147 -0.11 5.45 2.59
C MET A 147 -0.68 5.73 3.97
N ILE A 148 -2.00 5.84 4.06
CA ILE A 148 -2.73 6.16 5.28
C ILE A 148 -3.65 4.97 5.55
N ALA A 149 -3.30 4.20 6.56
CA ALA A 149 -3.93 2.93 6.87
C ALA A 149 -5.13 3.09 7.77
N CYS A 150 -6.26 2.53 7.34
CA CYS A 150 -7.51 2.55 8.06
C CYS A 150 -8.10 1.14 8.18
N HIS A 151 -8.78 0.89 9.31
CA HIS A 151 -9.74 -0.20 9.44
C HIS A 151 -11.13 0.36 9.18
N ALA A 152 -11.95 -0.34 8.40
CA ALA A 152 -13.33 0.02 8.16
C ALA A 152 -14.27 -1.15 8.46
N THR A 153 -15.48 -0.85 8.89
CA THR A 153 -16.55 -1.85 9.03
C THR A 153 -17.69 -1.57 8.06
N VAL A 154 -18.40 -2.62 7.67
CA VAL A 154 -19.66 -2.53 6.94
C VAL A 154 -20.77 -3.11 7.81
N LYS A 155 -22.02 -2.68 7.55
CA LYS A 155 -23.17 -3.16 8.31
C LYS A 155 -23.36 -4.67 8.14
N PRO A 156 -23.68 -5.41 9.22
CA PRO A 156 -24.12 -6.80 9.10
C PRO A 156 -25.28 -6.92 8.11
N GLY A 157 -25.16 -7.86 7.17
CA GLY A 157 -26.17 -8.08 6.10
C GLY A 157 -25.99 -7.22 4.85
N GLN A 158 -25.09 -6.24 4.83
CA GLN A 158 -24.69 -5.48 3.64
C GLN A 158 -23.28 -5.90 3.19
N THR A 159 -23.12 -7.18 2.85
CA THR A 159 -21.82 -7.80 2.54
C THR A 159 -21.72 -8.36 1.12
N GLU A 160 -22.74 -8.14 0.28
CA GLU A 160 -22.70 -8.49 -1.13
C GLU A 160 -21.72 -7.56 -1.85
N ILE A 161 -20.64 -8.14 -2.40
CA ILE A 161 -19.62 -7.37 -3.12
C ILE A 161 -19.96 -7.27 -4.61
N GLN A 162 -19.78 -6.09 -5.17
CA GLN A 162 -19.87 -5.84 -6.61
C GLN A 162 -18.52 -5.35 -7.10
N VAL A 163 -17.72 -6.29 -7.62
CA VAL A 163 -16.33 -6.01 -7.99
C VAL A 163 -16.27 -5.22 -9.29
N ASN A 164 -15.65 -4.05 -9.26
CA ASN A 164 -15.32 -3.30 -10.47
C ASN A 164 -14.12 -3.95 -11.18
N LEU A 165 -14.43 -4.82 -12.14
CA LEU A 165 -13.43 -5.57 -12.91
C LEU A 165 -12.54 -4.72 -13.83
N ARG A 166 -12.78 -3.40 -13.93
CA ARG A 166 -11.87 -2.48 -14.63
C ARG A 166 -10.62 -2.17 -13.80
N GLU A 167 -10.74 -2.27 -12.48
CA GLU A 167 -9.68 -1.90 -11.52
C GLU A 167 -9.14 -3.13 -10.78
N LEU A 168 -10.04 -4.02 -10.36
CA LEU A 168 -9.70 -5.23 -9.64
C LEU A 168 -9.77 -6.47 -10.52
N GLU A 169 -8.81 -7.39 -10.33
CA GLU A 169 -8.89 -8.75 -10.88
C GLU A 169 -9.83 -9.62 -10.06
N ALA A 170 -9.82 -9.45 -8.72
CA ALA A 170 -10.67 -10.20 -7.80
C ALA A 170 -10.82 -9.48 -6.46
N ALA A 171 -11.93 -9.73 -5.77
CA ALA A 171 -12.14 -9.40 -4.36
C ALA A 171 -12.93 -10.53 -3.70
N ALA A 172 -12.62 -10.84 -2.45
CA ALA A 172 -13.33 -11.87 -1.70
C ALA A 172 -13.27 -11.61 -0.20
N TRP A 173 -14.28 -12.09 0.51
CA TRP A 173 -14.29 -12.17 1.96
C TRP A 173 -13.45 -13.36 2.41
N PHE A 174 -12.51 -13.13 3.32
CA PHE A 174 -11.66 -14.15 3.93
C PHE A 174 -11.96 -14.23 5.43
N SER A 175 -12.13 -15.43 5.94
CA SER A 175 -12.33 -15.65 7.37
C SER A 175 -11.06 -15.43 8.17
N HIS A 176 -11.23 -15.21 9.48
CA HIS A 176 -10.11 -15.02 10.40
C HIS A 176 -9.08 -16.16 10.31
N ASP A 177 -9.52 -17.42 10.29
CA ASP A 177 -8.63 -18.59 10.24
C ASP A 177 -7.81 -18.66 8.94
N GLU A 178 -8.41 -18.27 7.82
CA GLU A 178 -7.75 -18.22 6.51
C GLU A 178 -6.61 -17.20 6.53
N VAL A 179 -6.91 -16.00 7.03
CA VAL A 179 -5.96 -14.89 7.10
C VAL A 179 -4.86 -15.16 8.13
N ALA A 180 -5.22 -15.68 9.30
CA ALA A 180 -4.26 -16.07 10.33
C ALA A 180 -3.31 -17.18 9.83
N THR A 181 -3.83 -18.13 9.05
CA THR A 181 -3.02 -19.16 8.38
C THR A 181 -2.09 -18.56 7.35
N ALA A 182 -2.58 -17.63 6.51
CA ALA A 182 -1.78 -16.95 5.52
C ALA A 182 -0.65 -16.09 6.14
N LEU A 183 -0.89 -15.42 7.28
CA LEU A 183 0.13 -14.64 8.01
C LEU A 183 1.28 -15.51 8.56
N ARG A 184 1.01 -16.77 8.91
CA ARG A 184 2.03 -17.72 9.39
C ARG A 184 2.94 -18.24 8.27
N ARG A 185 2.49 -18.17 7.01
CA ARG A 185 3.26 -18.65 5.84
C ARG A 185 4.35 -17.67 5.44
N LYS A 186 5.48 -18.19 4.94
CA LYS A 186 6.59 -17.37 4.42
C LYS A 186 6.50 -17.25 2.89
N GLY A 187 6.00 -16.13 2.41
CA GLY A 187 6.07 -15.75 0.99
C GLY A 187 5.24 -16.62 0.02
N PRO A 188 5.43 -16.44 -1.30
CA PRO A 188 4.70 -17.19 -2.31
C PRO A 188 5.21 -18.63 -2.36
N ASN A 189 4.52 -19.56 -1.71
CA ASN A 189 4.78 -21.00 -1.86
C ASN A 189 4.19 -21.46 -3.21
N ILE A 190 4.96 -21.29 -4.29
CA ILE A 190 4.55 -21.69 -5.66
C ILE A 190 4.63 -23.22 -5.85
N GLN A 191 5.16 -23.97 -4.88
CA GLN A 191 5.24 -25.42 -4.95
C GLN A 191 4.31 -26.06 -3.92
N GLN A 192 3.02 -26.19 -4.28
CA GLN A 192 2.18 -27.33 -3.88
C GLN A 192 0.83 -27.25 -4.61
N GLN A 193 0.69 -28.06 -5.67
CA GLN A 193 -0.52 -28.17 -6.50
C GLN A 193 -1.75 -28.75 -5.77
N ASN A 194 -1.66 -29.00 -4.45
CA ASN A 194 -2.65 -29.74 -3.66
C ASN A 194 -3.13 -29.02 -2.39
N GLU A 195 -2.85 -27.73 -2.20
CA GLU A 195 -3.40 -26.99 -1.05
C GLU A 195 -4.70 -26.24 -1.40
N THR A 196 -5.69 -26.37 -0.51
CA THR A 196 -6.99 -25.70 -0.49
C THR A 196 -6.93 -24.17 -0.31
N PHE A 197 -5.73 -23.58 -0.22
CA PHE A 197 -5.51 -22.18 0.14
C PHE A 197 -4.65 -21.45 -0.91
N PRO A 198 -5.26 -20.81 -1.93
CA PRO A 198 -4.54 -20.32 -3.11
C PRO A 198 -3.96 -18.90 -2.99
N PHE A 199 -3.90 -18.31 -1.78
CA PHE A 199 -3.47 -16.92 -1.60
C PHE A 199 -2.32 -16.72 -0.61
N TRP A 200 -1.62 -15.59 -0.77
CA TRP A 200 -0.59 -15.12 0.13
C TRP A 200 -0.69 -13.60 0.32
N LEU A 201 -0.09 -13.09 1.40
CA LEU A 201 -0.24 -11.71 1.85
C LEU A 201 1.00 -10.86 1.55
N PRO A 202 0.87 -9.52 1.52
CA PRO A 202 2.00 -8.62 1.27
C PRO A 202 3.16 -8.84 2.27
N PRO A 203 4.41 -8.49 1.90
CA PRO A 203 5.56 -8.65 2.78
C PRO A 203 5.40 -7.84 4.08
N LYS A 204 6.10 -8.27 5.14
CA LYS A 204 6.02 -7.67 6.49
C LYS A 204 6.33 -6.17 6.55
N LEU A 205 7.08 -5.66 5.58
CA LEU A 205 7.40 -4.23 5.50
C LEU A 205 6.28 -3.40 4.87
N ALA A 206 5.25 -4.00 4.25
CA ALA A 206 4.13 -3.28 3.67
C ALA A 206 3.07 -2.98 4.75
N ILE A 207 2.54 -1.76 4.77
CA ILE A 207 1.50 -1.35 5.71
C ILE A 207 0.21 -2.19 5.60
N ALA A 208 -0.07 -2.75 4.42
CA ALA A 208 -1.13 -3.73 4.22
C ALA A 208 -0.96 -4.97 5.12
N HIS A 209 0.26 -5.49 5.25
CA HIS A 209 0.54 -6.62 6.13
C HIS A 209 0.30 -6.25 7.59
N GLN A 210 0.67 -5.03 7.99
CA GLN A 210 0.42 -4.52 9.33
C GLN A 210 -1.08 -4.43 9.62
N LEU A 211 -1.89 -3.84 8.74
CA LEU A 211 -3.36 -3.77 8.90
C LEU A 211 -3.97 -5.17 9.07
N ILE A 212 -3.59 -6.10 8.20
CA ILE A 212 -4.12 -7.47 8.23
C ILE A 212 -3.74 -8.17 9.54
N LYS A 213 -2.49 -8.01 9.98
CA LYS A 213 -2.02 -8.54 11.26
C LYS A 213 -2.78 -7.94 12.44
N GLU A 214 -2.94 -6.61 12.48
CA GLU A 214 -3.68 -5.92 13.54
C GLU A 214 -5.12 -6.41 13.65
N TRP A 215 -5.80 -6.66 12.52
CA TRP A 215 -7.17 -7.18 12.52
C TRP A 215 -7.26 -8.59 13.12
N VAL A 216 -6.33 -9.49 12.76
CA VAL A 216 -6.26 -10.84 13.34
C VAL A 216 -5.99 -10.79 14.86
N GLU A 217 -5.08 -9.92 15.30
CA GLU A 217 -4.72 -9.76 16.71
C GLU A 217 -5.89 -9.16 17.53
N LYS A 218 -6.58 -8.14 17.01
CA LYS A 218 -7.73 -7.51 17.69
C LYS A 218 -8.85 -8.51 18.01
N GLN A 219 -9.18 -9.40 17.08
CA GLN A 219 -10.23 -10.41 17.31
C GLN A 219 -9.86 -11.45 18.38
N THR A 220 -8.57 -11.76 18.51
CA THR A 220 -8.07 -12.70 19.53
C THR A 220 -8.22 -12.11 20.94
N HIS A 221 -8.05 -10.79 21.08
CA HIS A 221 -8.20 -10.11 22.36
C HIS A 221 -9.67 -9.89 22.79
N SER A 222 -10.61 -9.79 21.85
CA SER A 222 -12.04 -9.73 22.15
C SER A 222 -12.65 -11.08 22.58
N SER A 223 -11.96 -12.20 22.34
CA SER A 223 -12.43 -13.55 22.69
C SER A 223 -11.98 -14.06 24.08
N LEU A 224 -11.22 -13.26 24.85
CA LEU A 224 -10.88 -13.59 26.23
C LEU A 224 -11.99 -13.10 27.16
N PRO A 225 -12.63 -13.97 27.99
CA PRO A 225 -13.59 -13.50 28.98
C PRO A 225 -12.88 -12.64 30.03
N ALA A 226 -13.55 -11.55 30.44
CA ALA A 226 -13.13 -10.65 31.51
C ALA A 226 -13.04 -11.36 32.87
#